data_AF-A0A7C3APW0-F1
#
_entry.id   AF-A0A7C3APW0-F1
#
_cell.length_a   1.000
_cell.length_b   1.000
_cell.length_c   1.000
_cell.angle_alpha   90.00
_cell.angle_beta   90.00
_cell.angle_gamma   90.00
#
_symmetry.space_group_name_H-M   'P 1'
#
loop_
_entity.id
_entity.type
_entity.pdbx_description
1 polymer ?
#
loop_
_entity_poly.entity_id
_entity_poly.type
_entity_poly.pdbx_seq_one_letter_code
_entity_poly.pdbx_strand_id
1 'polypeptide(L)'
;QRARGQFFEAQLRETQARLFEAGAAPDSDAAAALIHDAAARDLDARPAPAIAVETQRYLLEPATRLCAALGASEAAVIMTAAERLALLRIADDALALDGMIGDTGLRSPTDILVQSMGGIGGHAHIFLRGRDYGGPSRGMYLALIDPQSGQVTQAGVFDLWESEDEAGRMVRFLRNAPGGVIAAFAVADDASVYLTPDVEAELLAFGLERRTVIRRAPAFYGLRHAFAAIGVKGAARGAVLQAWSPEPWDACPARPATCGVIRPPRERAP
;
A
#
# COMPACT_ATOMS: atom_id res chain seq x y z
N GLN A 1 0.75 16.68 -6.36
CA GLN A 1 0.29 15.59 -5.46
C GLN A 1 -0.89 16.01 -4.58
N ARG A 2 -0.86 17.12 -3.79
CA ARG A 2 -2.02 17.54 -2.95
C ARG A 2 -3.37 17.69 -3.69
N ALA A 3 -3.39 18.23 -4.90
CA ALA A 3 -4.62 18.36 -5.69
C ALA A 3 -5.14 17.03 -6.28
N ARG A 4 -4.28 16.02 -6.42
CA ARG A 4 -4.66 14.68 -6.91
C ARG A 4 -5.32 13.86 -5.80
N GLY A 5 -4.72 13.82 -4.60
CA GLY A 5 -5.30 13.12 -3.45
C GLY A 5 -6.70 13.63 -3.03
N GLN A 6 -6.96 14.94 -3.17
CA GLN A 6 -8.28 15.53 -2.85
C GLN A 6 -9.40 15.10 -3.79
N PHE A 7 -9.09 14.84 -5.07
CA PHE A 7 -10.07 14.34 -6.05
C PHE A 7 -10.45 12.88 -5.76
N PHE A 8 -9.48 12.05 -5.37
CA PHE A 8 -9.71 10.63 -5.09
C PHE A 8 -10.44 10.39 -3.77
N GLU A 9 -10.08 11.13 -2.71
CA GLU A 9 -10.89 11.10 -1.49
C GLU A 9 -12.34 11.52 -1.75
N ALA A 10 -12.57 12.49 -2.64
CA ALA A 10 -13.92 12.90 -3.00
C ALA A 10 -14.68 11.78 -3.75
N GLN A 11 -14.07 11.11 -4.73
CA GLN A 11 -14.71 10.00 -5.45
C GLN A 11 -14.99 8.79 -4.54
N LEU A 12 -14.08 8.46 -3.63
CA LEU A 12 -14.28 7.37 -2.69
C LEU A 12 -15.39 7.71 -1.68
N ARG A 13 -15.37 8.93 -1.12
CA ARG A 13 -16.43 9.41 -0.24
C ARG A 13 -17.79 9.49 -0.94
N GLU A 14 -17.81 9.91 -2.22
CA GLU A 14 -19.03 9.90 -3.04
C GLU A 14 -19.53 8.47 -3.24
N THR A 15 -18.65 7.53 -3.57
CA THR A 15 -19.01 6.11 -3.73
C THR A 15 -19.56 5.54 -2.42
N GLN A 16 -18.93 5.84 -1.28
CA GLN A 16 -19.42 5.44 0.04
C GLN A 16 -20.75 6.09 0.41
N ALA A 17 -20.90 7.39 0.16
CA ALA A 17 -22.15 8.11 0.39
C ALA A 17 -23.28 7.47 -0.42
N ARG A 18 -23.03 7.11 -1.68
CA ARG A 18 -23.99 6.40 -2.53
C ARG A 18 -24.30 4.99 -2.03
N LEU A 19 -23.32 4.26 -1.51
CA LEU A 19 -23.52 2.95 -0.89
C LEU A 19 -24.41 3.05 0.36
N PHE A 20 -24.15 4.06 1.20
CA PHE A 20 -24.91 4.33 2.42
C PHE A 20 -26.34 4.82 2.12
N GLU A 21 -26.50 5.78 1.21
CA GLU A 21 -27.80 6.29 0.75
C GLU A 21 -28.66 5.22 0.08
N ALA A 22 -28.04 4.29 -0.65
CA ALA A 22 -28.75 3.18 -1.28
C ALA A 22 -29.31 2.17 -0.26
N GLY A 23 -28.95 2.26 1.02
CA GLY A 23 -29.28 1.24 2.01
C GLY A 23 -28.79 -0.14 1.59
N ALA A 24 -27.72 -0.18 0.77
CA ALA A 24 -27.22 -1.38 0.16
C ALA A 24 -26.80 -2.34 1.28
N ALA A 25 -27.43 -3.53 1.31
CA ALA A 25 -26.96 -4.58 2.18
C ALA A 25 -25.49 -4.91 1.81
N PRO A 26 -24.65 -5.27 2.80
CA PRO A 26 -23.34 -5.84 2.51
C PRO A 26 -23.48 -6.96 1.47
N ASP A 27 -22.59 -6.95 0.49
CA ASP A 27 -22.53 -7.89 -0.64
C ASP A 27 -23.76 -7.87 -1.55
N SER A 28 -24.46 -6.74 -1.64
CA SER A 28 -25.53 -6.54 -2.63
C SER A 28 -24.98 -6.25 -4.03
N ASP A 29 -25.73 -6.66 -5.07
CA ASP A 29 -25.43 -6.34 -6.46
C ASP A 29 -25.27 -4.83 -6.72
N ALA A 30 -25.98 -4.00 -5.95
CA ALA A 30 -25.88 -2.54 -6.01
C ALA A 30 -24.48 -2.04 -5.60
N ALA A 31 -23.88 -2.65 -4.57
CA ALA A 31 -22.56 -2.26 -4.11
C ALA A 31 -21.47 -2.64 -5.12
N ALA A 32 -21.57 -3.85 -5.67
CA ALA A 32 -20.69 -4.30 -6.75
C ALA A 32 -20.80 -3.41 -7.99
N ALA A 33 -22.03 -3.05 -8.40
CA ALA A 33 -22.26 -2.18 -9.56
C ALA A 33 -21.63 -0.79 -9.40
N LEU A 34 -21.70 -0.19 -8.20
CA LEU A 34 -21.06 1.10 -7.91
C LEU A 34 -19.53 1.02 -7.99
N ILE A 35 -18.93 -0.06 -7.49
CA ILE A 35 -17.48 -0.28 -7.58
C ILE A 35 -17.03 -0.44 -9.04
N HIS A 36 -17.76 -1.23 -9.83
CA HIS A 36 -17.47 -1.39 -11.26
C HIS A 36 -17.59 -0.07 -12.03
N ASP A 37 -18.65 0.70 -11.78
CA ASP A 37 -18.84 2.02 -12.40
C ASP A 37 -17.70 2.99 -12.06
N ALA A 38 -17.26 3.02 -10.79
CA ALA A 38 -16.14 3.84 -10.37
C ALA A 38 -14.84 3.43 -11.07
N ALA A 39 -14.55 2.13 -11.12
CA ALA A 39 -13.38 1.59 -11.82
C ALA A 39 -13.41 1.89 -13.33
N ALA A 40 -14.56 1.74 -13.97
CA ALA A 40 -14.75 2.04 -15.40
C ALA A 40 -14.49 3.52 -15.71
N ARG A 41 -15.10 4.43 -14.93
CA ARG A 41 -14.87 5.89 -15.08
C ARG A 41 -13.40 6.26 -14.92
N ASP A 42 -12.69 5.60 -14.00
CA ASP A 42 -11.26 5.82 -13.81
C ASP A 42 -10.41 5.26 -14.98
N LEU A 43 -10.79 4.13 -15.55
CA LEU A 43 -10.14 3.57 -16.74
C LEU A 43 -10.35 4.45 -17.98
N ASP A 44 -11.55 5.02 -18.16
CA ASP A 44 -11.84 5.96 -19.24
C ASP A 44 -10.99 7.23 -19.13
N ALA A 45 -10.87 7.77 -17.91
CA ALA A 45 -10.06 8.97 -17.66
C ALA A 45 -8.55 8.69 -17.71
N ARG A 46 -8.13 7.50 -17.30
CA ARG A 46 -6.72 7.12 -17.14
C ARG A 46 -6.54 5.63 -17.50
N PRO A 47 -6.39 5.30 -18.79
CA PRO A 47 -6.25 3.92 -19.24
C PRO A 47 -5.16 3.16 -18.46
N ALA A 48 -5.47 1.93 -18.03
CA ALA A 48 -4.48 1.07 -17.40
C ALA A 48 -3.43 0.63 -18.44
N PRO A 49 -2.14 0.56 -18.07
CA PRO A 49 -1.16 -0.10 -18.93
C PRO A 49 -1.50 -1.60 -19.03
N ALA A 50 -0.92 -2.29 -20.01
CA ALA A 50 -0.97 -3.74 -20.02
C ALA A 50 -0.23 -4.30 -18.79
N ILE A 51 -0.87 -5.24 -18.10
CA ILE A 51 -0.42 -5.79 -16.83
C ILE A 51 0.12 -7.20 -17.06
N ALA A 52 1.35 -7.47 -16.64
CA ALA A 52 1.95 -8.80 -16.72
C ALA A 52 1.10 -9.83 -15.95
N VAL A 53 1.00 -11.07 -16.46
CA VAL A 53 0.14 -12.12 -15.90
C VAL A 53 0.44 -12.38 -14.42
N GLU A 54 1.72 -12.33 -14.05
CA GLU A 54 2.17 -12.48 -12.67
C GLU A 54 1.56 -11.39 -11.78
N THR A 55 1.60 -10.14 -12.24
CA THR A 55 1.07 -8.97 -11.54
C THR A 55 -0.45 -8.98 -11.44
N GLN A 56 -1.16 -9.49 -12.45
CA GLN A 56 -2.61 -9.66 -12.38
C GLN A 56 -3.06 -10.52 -11.20
N ARG A 57 -2.26 -11.55 -10.84
CA ARG A 57 -2.54 -12.41 -9.68
C ARG A 57 -2.38 -11.65 -8.36
N TYR A 58 -1.43 -10.72 -8.28
CA TYR A 58 -1.21 -9.92 -7.07
C TYR A 58 -2.26 -8.85 -6.86
N LEU A 59 -2.97 -8.42 -7.91
CA LEU A 59 -4.02 -7.41 -7.78
C LEU A 59 -5.32 -7.97 -7.19
N LEU A 60 -5.54 -9.29 -7.27
CA LEU A 60 -6.78 -9.90 -6.77
C LEU A 60 -6.92 -9.73 -5.26
N GLU A 61 -5.96 -10.20 -4.47
CA GLU A 61 -6.08 -10.15 -3.00
C GLU A 61 -6.29 -8.72 -2.49
N PRO A 62 -5.50 -7.71 -2.90
CA PRO A 62 -5.70 -6.34 -2.47
C PRO A 62 -7.04 -5.75 -2.88
N ALA A 63 -7.51 -6.04 -4.10
CA ALA A 63 -8.81 -5.60 -4.57
C ALA A 63 -9.94 -6.27 -3.78
N THR A 64 -9.86 -7.59 -3.52
CA THR A 64 -10.84 -8.32 -2.71
C THR A 64 -10.95 -7.72 -1.31
N ARG A 65 -9.82 -7.41 -0.68
CA ARG A 65 -9.80 -6.80 0.65
C ARG A 65 -10.39 -5.40 0.67
N LEU A 66 -10.09 -4.58 -0.34
CA LEU A 66 -10.67 -3.26 -0.48
C LEU A 66 -12.17 -3.34 -0.75
N CYS A 67 -12.62 -4.23 -1.64
CA CYS A 67 -14.03 -4.49 -1.89
C CYS A 67 -14.76 -4.97 -0.62
N ALA A 68 -14.16 -5.87 0.15
CA ALA A 68 -14.72 -6.31 1.44
C ALA A 68 -14.83 -5.15 2.45
N ALA A 69 -13.82 -4.28 2.51
CA ALA A 69 -13.86 -3.07 3.33
C ALA A 69 -14.94 -2.06 2.87
N LEU A 70 -15.37 -2.15 1.61
CA LEU A 70 -16.48 -1.39 1.02
C LEU A 70 -17.82 -2.14 1.05
N GLY A 71 -17.87 -3.34 1.66
CA GLY A 71 -19.08 -4.15 1.77
C GLY A 71 -19.51 -4.83 0.47
N ALA A 72 -18.55 -5.23 -0.39
CA ALA A 72 -18.80 -5.89 -1.68
C ALA A 72 -17.76 -6.98 -1.98
N SER A 73 -17.55 -7.90 -1.03
CA SER A 73 -16.46 -8.87 -0.98
C SER A 73 -16.28 -9.69 -2.27
N GLU A 74 -17.37 -10.00 -2.97
CA GLU A 74 -17.36 -10.80 -4.20
C GLU A 74 -17.06 -9.98 -5.47
N ALA A 75 -17.16 -8.65 -5.43
CA ALA A 75 -17.00 -7.81 -6.62
C ALA A 75 -15.62 -7.96 -7.28
N ALA A 76 -14.56 -8.09 -6.47
CA ALA A 76 -13.20 -8.20 -6.99
C ALA A 76 -12.97 -9.47 -7.84
N VAL A 77 -13.73 -10.54 -7.60
CA VAL A 77 -13.54 -11.82 -8.30
C VAL A 77 -13.89 -11.69 -9.78
N ILE A 78 -14.96 -10.94 -10.09
CA ILE A 78 -15.45 -10.74 -11.46
C ILE A 78 -14.76 -9.56 -12.18
N MET A 79 -14.04 -8.70 -11.45
CA MET A 79 -13.25 -7.61 -12.04
C MET A 79 -12.08 -8.13 -12.86
N THR A 80 -11.84 -7.48 -14.00
CA THR A 80 -10.60 -7.61 -14.76
C THR A 80 -9.40 -7.06 -13.98
N ALA A 81 -8.18 -7.42 -14.37
CA ALA A 81 -6.98 -6.86 -13.75
C ALA A 81 -6.89 -5.33 -13.89
N ALA A 82 -7.38 -4.77 -14.99
CA ALA A 82 -7.42 -3.33 -15.21
C ALA A 82 -8.39 -2.64 -14.23
N GLU A 83 -9.58 -3.21 -14.02
CA GLU A 83 -10.53 -2.69 -13.03
C GLU A 83 -10.00 -2.80 -11.61
N ARG A 84 -9.37 -3.93 -11.24
CA ARG A 84 -8.73 -4.09 -9.91
C ARG A 84 -7.65 -3.04 -9.69
N LEU A 85 -6.83 -2.77 -10.71
CA LEU A 85 -5.82 -1.72 -10.64
C LEU A 85 -6.44 -0.33 -10.49
N ALA A 86 -7.49 -0.03 -11.26
CA ALA A 86 -8.22 1.22 -11.17
C ALA A 86 -8.82 1.42 -9.78
N LEU A 87 -9.43 0.37 -9.20
CA LEU A 87 -9.95 0.40 -7.84
C LEU A 87 -8.87 0.73 -6.80
N LEU A 88 -7.72 0.06 -6.86
CA LEU A 88 -6.61 0.34 -5.95
C LEU A 88 -6.06 1.78 -6.13
N ARG A 89 -6.07 2.30 -7.36
CA ARG A 89 -5.67 3.67 -7.69
C ARG A 89 -6.67 4.72 -7.21
N ILE A 90 -7.96 4.39 -7.20
CA ILE A 90 -9.01 5.24 -6.61
C ILE A 90 -8.86 5.27 -5.09
N ALA A 91 -8.52 4.14 -4.47
CA ALA A 91 -8.26 4.10 -3.05
C ALA A 91 -7.00 4.89 -2.70
N ASP A 92 -5.85 4.55 -3.26
CA ASP A 92 -4.55 5.12 -2.88
C ASP A 92 -3.85 5.80 -4.07
N ASP A 93 -3.32 7.00 -3.86
CA ASP A 93 -2.50 7.73 -4.86
C ASP A 93 -1.03 7.28 -4.86
N ALA A 94 -0.72 6.11 -4.27
CA ALA A 94 0.64 5.60 -4.09
C ALA A 94 0.99 4.44 -5.06
N LEU A 95 0.38 4.44 -6.24
CA LEU A 95 0.65 3.50 -7.33
C LEU A 95 1.40 4.19 -8.47
N ALA A 96 2.63 3.73 -8.75
CA ALA A 96 3.40 4.14 -9.92
C ALA A 96 3.28 3.09 -11.02
N LEU A 97 2.73 3.50 -12.17
CA LEU A 97 2.46 2.61 -13.33
C LEU A 97 3.54 2.70 -14.42
N ASP A 98 4.53 3.56 -14.21
CA ASP A 98 5.67 3.75 -15.08
C ASP A 98 6.90 3.00 -14.59
N GLY A 99 6.80 2.21 -13.50
CA GLY A 99 7.90 1.50 -12.87
C GLY A 99 8.84 2.36 -12.01
N MET A 100 8.60 3.66 -11.86
CA MET A 100 9.42 4.55 -11.04
C MET A 100 9.03 4.45 -9.56
N ILE A 101 10.00 4.58 -8.66
CA ILE A 101 9.73 4.70 -7.23
C ILE A 101 9.64 6.18 -6.87
N GLY A 102 8.42 6.71 -6.91
CA GLY A 102 8.15 8.13 -6.67
C GLY A 102 9.04 9.04 -7.52
N ASP A 103 9.64 10.04 -6.88
CA ASP A 103 10.53 11.03 -7.48
C ASP A 103 12.02 10.72 -7.21
N THR A 104 12.35 9.48 -6.82
CA THR A 104 13.74 9.08 -6.50
C THR A 104 14.67 9.03 -7.72
N GLY A 105 14.11 9.00 -8.93
CA GLY A 105 14.86 8.68 -10.15
C GLY A 105 15.21 7.19 -10.31
N LEU A 106 14.86 6.34 -9.34
CA LEU A 106 15.07 4.90 -9.40
C LEU A 106 13.87 4.21 -10.03
N ARG A 107 14.14 3.32 -10.99
CA ARG A 107 13.17 2.41 -11.58
C ARG A 107 13.27 1.06 -10.89
N SER A 108 12.14 0.52 -10.45
CA SER A 108 12.13 -0.84 -9.89
C SER A 108 12.45 -1.86 -11.00
N PRO A 109 13.34 -2.84 -10.74
CA PRO A 109 13.65 -3.91 -11.69
C PRO A 109 12.52 -4.94 -11.82
N THR A 110 11.53 -4.91 -10.94
CA THR A 110 10.37 -5.82 -10.91
C THR A 110 9.11 -5.12 -10.40
N ASP A 111 7.97 -5.78 -10.54
CA ASP A 111 6.71 -5.25 -10.02
C ASP A 111 6.65 -5.52 -8.52
N ILE A 112 6.26 -4.52 -7.74
CA ILE A 112 6.19 -4.59 -6.27
C ILE A 112 4.80 -4.09 -5.89
N LEU A 113 4.07 -4.87 -5.10
CA LEU A 113 2.79 -4.47 -4.55
C LEU A 113 2.79 -4.71 -3.04
N VAL A 114 2.42 -3.69 -2.28
CA VAL A 114 2.48 -3.67 -0.83
C VAL A 114 1.11 -3.28 -0.31
N GLN A 115 0.54 -4.11 0.56
CA GLN A 115 -0.74 -3.82 1.20
C GLN A 115 -0.63 -4.00 2.71
N SER A 116 -1.22 -3.05 3.43
CA SER A 116 -1.43 -3.12 4.87
C SER A 116 -2.92 -3.02 5.12
N MET A 117 -3.47 -3.94 5.92
CA MET A 117 -4.88 -3.90 6.29
C MET A 117 -5.13 -2.96 7.48
N GLY A 118 -4.14 -2.78 8.36
CA GLY A 118 -4.36 -2.16 9.67
C GLY A 118 -5.39 -2.94 10.50
N GLY A 119 -5.76 -2.39 11.65
CA GLY A 119 -6.84 -2.93 12.50
C GLY A 119 -6.55 -4.26 13.19
N ILE A 120 -7.37 -4.61 14.18
CA ILE A 120 -7.17 -5.83 14.99
C ILE A 120 -7.11 -7.08 14.11
N GLY A 121 -6.02 -7.85 14.20
CA GLY A 121 -5.84 -9.07 13.41
C GLY A 121 -5.63 -8.80 11.91
N GLY A 122 -5.27 -7.57 11.54
CA GLY A 122 -4.99 -7.19 10.17
C GLY A 122 -3.77 -7.93 9.59
N HIS A 123 -3.80 -8.12 8.27
CA HIS A 123 -2.72 -8.74 7.51
C HIS A 123 -1.83 -7.69 6.84
N ALA A 124 -0.60 -8.09 6.54
CA ALA A 124 0.30 -7.38 5.64
C ALA A 124 0.61 -8.27 4.43
N HIS A 125 0.77 -7.66 3.26
CA HIS A 125 1.19 -8.33 2.05
C HIS A 125 2.31 -7.54 1.37
N ILE A 126 3.33 -8.26 0.90
CA ILE A 126 4.43 -7.71 0.09
C ILE A 126 4.64 -8.68 -1.06
N PHE A 127 3.96 -8.43 -2.18
CA PHE A 127 4.07 -9.23 -3.39
C PHE A 127 5.20 -8.71 -4.28
N LEU A 128 6.17 -9.57 -4.57
CA LEU A 128 7.07 -9.39 -5.71
C LEU A 128 7.52 -10.75 -6.25
N ARG A 129 7.72 -10.82 -7.57
CA ARG A 129 8.31 -11.99 -8.26
C ARG A 129 7.69 -13.35 -7.89
N GLY A 130 6.37 -13.44 -7.79
CA GLY A 130 5.69 -14.71 -7.53
C GLY A 130 5.44 -15.02 -6.06
N ARG A 131 5.96 -14.19 -5.14
CA ARG A 131 5.98 -14.50 -3.73
C ARG A 131 5.44 -13.36 -2.89
N ASP A 132 4.70 -13.72 -1.86
CA ASP A 132 4.32 -12.83 -0.76
C ASP A 132 5.33 -12.96 0.38
N TYR A 133 5.79 -11.82 0.90
CA TYR A 133 6.66 -11.71 2.06
C TYR A 133 5.94 -11.17 3.29
N GLY A 134 4.63 -10.97 3.20
CA GLY A 134 3.76 -10.60 4.31
C GLY A 134 3.23 -11.78 5.10
N GLY A 135 2.22 -11.52 5.93
CA GLY A 135 1.57 -12.53 6.78
C GLY A 135 0.57 -11.94 7.79
N PRO A 136 -0.01 -12.80 8.63
CA PRO A 136 -1.01 -12.42 9.63
C PRO A 136 -0.43 -11.96 10.98
N SER A 137 0.89 -12.08 11.19
CA SER A 137 1.50 -11.75 12.48
C SER A 137 1.55 -10.24 12.68
N ARG A 138 1.25 -9.76 13.88
CA ARG A 138 1.34 -8.34 14.21
C ARG A 138 2.76 -7.79 14.00
N GLY A 139 2.84 -6.53 13.58
CA GLY A 139 4.07 -5.76 13.47
C GLY A 139 4.26 -5.13 12.10
N MET A 140 5.48 -4.66 11.85
CA MET A 140 5.90 -4.17 10.54
C MET A 140 6.65 -5.26 9.78
N TYR A 141 6.15 -5.59 8.59
CA TYR A 141 6.84 -6.42 7.61
C TYR A 141 7.74 -5.57 6.74
N LEU A 142 8.95 -6.08 6.48
CA LEU A 142 9.94 -5.46 5.62
C LEU A 142 10.55 -6.47 4.65
N ALA A 143 10.80 -6.00 3.43
CA ALA A 143 11.63 -6.72 2.45
C ALA A 143 12.63 -5.75 1.82
N LEU A 144 13.93 -6.06 1.92
CA LEU A 144 15.01 -5.36 1.23
C LEU A 144 15.21 -6.00 -0.14
N ILE A 145 15.21 -5.18 -1.18
CA ILE A 145 15.18 -5.59 -2.58
C ILE A 145 16.39 -4.99 -3.28
N ASP A 146 17.20 -5.85 -3.89
CA ASP A 146 18.35 -5.44 -4.69
C ASP A 146 17.87 -4.62 -5.92
N PRO A 147 18.36 -3.38 -6.11
CA PRO A 147 17.83 -2.47 -7.11
C PRO A 147 18.18 -2.87 -8.56
N GLN A 148 19.13 -3.78 -8.75
CA GLN A 148 19.53 -4.25 -10.09
C GLN A 148 18.77 -5.51 -10.51
N SER A 149 18.76 -6.52 -9.66
CA SER A 149 18.17 -7.84 -9.93
C SER A 149 16.70 -7.95 -9.53
N GLY A 150 16.24 -7.11 -8.60
CA GLY A 150 14.92 -7.19 -7.98
C GLY A 150 14.76 -8.38 -7.05
N GLN A 151 15.85 -9.03 -6.65
CA GLN A 151 15.79 -10.12 -5.67
C GLN A 151 15.65 -9.56 -4.26
N VAL A 152 14.87 -10.25 -3.43
CA VAL A 152 14.82 -9.95 -1.99
C VAL A 152 16.09 -10.51 -1.36
N THR A 153 16.90 -9.63 -0.79
CA THR A 153 18.15 -9.99 -0.12
C THR A 153 17.91 -10.31 1.36
N GLN A 154 16.95 -9.63 1.99
CA GLN A 154 16.54 -9.85 3.37
C GLN A 154 15.07 -9.51 3.56
N ALA A 155 14.38 -10.22 4.44
CA ALA A 155 13.01 -9.91 4.85
C ALA A 155 12.80 -10.26 6.33
N GLY A 156 11.86 -9.59 6.98
CA GLY A 156 11.54 -9.82 8.39
C GLY A 156 10.26 -9.15 8.83
N VAL A 157 9.78 -9.56 10.01
CA VAL A 157 8.68 -8.92 10.75
C VAL A 157 9.21 -8.42 12.10
N PHE A 158 8.75 -7.24 12.51
CA PHE A 158 9.18 -6.58 13.74
C PHE A 158 7.94 -6.11 14.49
N ASP A 159 7.69 -6.72 15.65
CA ASP A 159 6.51 -6.44 16.44
C ASP A 159 6.75 -5.19 17.31
N LEU A 160 6.59 -4.01 16.70
CA LEU A 160 6.74 -2.73 17.39
C LEU A 160 5.61 -2.45 18.40
N TRP A 161 4.63 -3.35 18.56
CA TRP A 161 3.70 -3.29 19.68
C TRP A 161 4.31 -3.92 20.95
N GLU A 162 5.09 -4.99 20.77
CA GLU A 162 5.50 -5.87 21.87
C GLU A 162 6.61 -5.28 22.74
N SER A 163 7.70 -4.77 22.16
CA SER A 163 8.85 -4.31 22.94
C SER A 163 9.80 -3.33 22.23
N GLU A 164 10.62 -2.62 23.02
CA GLU A 164 11.76 -1.83 22.52
C GLU A 164 12.86 -2.69 21.87
N ASP A 165 13.00 -3.96 22.27
CA ASP A 165 13.99 -4.86 21.67
C ASP A 165 13.68 -5.17 20.21
N GLU A 166 12.39 -5.31 19.87
CA GLU A 166 11.89 -5.44 18.49
C GLU A 166 12.22 -4.18 17.67
N ALA A 167 12.02 -2.99 18.25
CA ALA A 167 12.40 -1.72 17.63
C ALA A 167 13.92 -1.66 17.39
N GLY A 168 14.74 -2.06 18.37
CA GLY A 168 16.19 -2.15 18.23
C GLY A 168 16.63 -3.15 17.15
N ARG A 169 15.92 -4.28 16.99
CA ARG A 169 16.18 -5.25 15.92
C ARG A 169 15.86 -4.65 14.55
N MET A 170 14.75 -3.94 14.42
CA MET A 170 14.36 -3.25 13.17
C MET A 170 15.38 -2.16 12.80
N VAL A 171 15.83 -1.36 13.77
CA VAL A 171 16.86 -0.34 13.53
C VAL A 171 18.14 -0.96 12.99
N ARG A 172 18.63 -2.04 13.60
CA ARG A 172 19.83 -2.76 13.11
C ARG A 172 19.62 -3.31 11.70
N PHE A 173 18.44 -3.88 11.42
CA PHE A 173 18.09 -4.39 10.10
C PHE A 173 18.15 -3.29 9.03
N LEU A 174 17.53 -2.14 9.29
CA LEU A 174 17.47 -1.03 8.33
C LEU A 174 18.78 -0.25 8.21
N ARG A 175 19.56 -0.17 9.28
CA ARG A 175 20.85 0.54 9.30
C ARG A 175 21.94 -0.22 8.54
N ASN A 176 21.91 -1.56 8.58
CA ASN A 176 22.86 -2.41 7.86
C ASN A 176 22.53 -2.56 6.37
N ALA A 177 21.37 -2.06 5.93
CA ALA A 177 20.95 -2.09 4.54
C ALA A 177 21.86 -1.19 3.67
N PRO A 178 22.33 -1.66 2.50
CA PRO A 178 23.23 -0.86 1.66
C PRO A 178 22.52 0.36 1.07
N GLY A 179 23.28 1.42 0.80
CA GLY A 179 22.76 2.60 0.11
C GLY A 179 22.16 2.26 -1.27
N GLY A 180 21.05 2.89 -1.63
CA GLY A 180 20.33 2.64 -2.89
C GLY A 180 19.46 1.39 -2.92
N VAL A 181 19.45 0.56 -1.85
CA VAL A 181 18.54 -0.59 -1.77
C VAL A 181 17.09 -0.14 -1.70
N ILE A 182 16.20 -0.88 -2.35
CA ILE A 182 14.75 -0.66 -2.29
C ILE A 182 14.23 -1.39 -1.04
N ALA A 183 13.27 -0.81 -0.33
CA ALA A 183 12.58 -1.48 0.77
C ALA A 183 11.06 -1.36 0.62
N ALA A 184 10.36 -2.46 0.84
CA ALA A 184 8.91 -2.50 0.99
C ALA A 184 8.53 -2.60 2.47
N PHE A 185 7.50 -1.87 2.89
CA PHE A 185 7.05 -1.78 4.29
C PHE A 185 5.54 -1.97 4.36
N ALA A 186 5.06 -2.88 5.21
CA ALA A 186 3.63 -3.06 5.46
C ALA A 186 3.35 -3.33 6.94
N VAL A 187 2.33 -2.67 7.50
CA VAL A 187 1.89 -2.92 8.88
C VAL A 187 0.78 -3.97 8.92
N ALA A 188 0.88 -4.92 9.86
CA ALA A 188 -0.16 -5.88 10.22
C ALA A 188 -0.56 -5.62 11.68
N ASP A 189 -1.86 -5.45 11.91
CA ASP A 189 -2.45 -5.02 13.20
C ASP A 189 -1.93 -3.69 13.73
N ASP A 190 -0.75 -3.66 14.36
CA ASP A 190 -0.14 -2.45 14.88
C ASP A 190 1.39 -2.48 14.80
N ALA A 191 1.98 -1.31 14.56
CA ALA A 191 3.42 -1.09 14.65
C ALA A 191 3.75 0.32 15.17
N SER A 192 2.95 0.85 16.09
CA SER A 192 2.95 2.27 16.51
C SER A 192 3.47 2.50 17.93
N VAL A 193 3.34 1.53 18.86
CA VAL A 193 3.68 1.73 20.28
C VAL A 193 5.16 2.03 20.50
N TYR A 194 6.04 1.20 19.92
CA TYR A 194 7.49 1.38 19.95
C TYR A 194 8.03 1.88 18.61
N LEU A 195 7.27 2.75 17.94
CA LEU A 195 7.78 3.55 16.82
C LEU A 195 8.70 4.65 17.35
N THR A 196 9.86 4.25 17.85
CA THR A 196 10.82 5.13 18.53
C THR A 196 11.46 6.14 17.56
N PRO A 197 12.08 7.23 18.07
CA PRO A 197 12.80 8.19 17.23
C PRO A 197 13.86 7.55 16.33
N ASP A 198 14.52 6.48 16.79
CA ASP A 198 15.51 5.75 16.00
C ASP A 198 14.87 4.96 14.85
N VAL A 199 13.73 4.30 15.10
CA VAL A 199 12.97 3.64 14.02
C VAL A 199 12.51 4.68 13.00
N GLU A 200 11.94 5.80 13.46
CA GLU A 200 11.53 6.89 12.58
C GLU A 200 12.70 7.45 11.76
N ALA A 201 13.88 7.61 12.37
CA ALA A 201 15.07 8.06 11.66
C ALA A 201 15.45 7.11 10.52
N GLU A 202 15.35 5.80 10.74
CA GLU A 202 15.60 4.81 9.67
C GLU A 202 14.52 4.86 8.59
N LEU A 203 13.23 5.03 8.92
CA LEU A 203 12.17 5.23 7.92
C LEU A 203 12.43 6.49 7.07
N LEU A 204 12.78 7.61 7.71
CA LEU A 204 13.16 8.85 7.01
C LEU A 204 14.38 8.63 6.09
N ALA A 205 15.34 7.78 6.48
CA ALA A 205 16.49 7.44 5.66
C ALA A 205 16.15 6.62 4.41
N PHE A 206 14.95 6.03 4.34
CA PHE A 206 14.40 5.40 3.13
C PHE A 206 13.55 6.36 2.29
N GLY A 207 13.58 7.66 2.59
CA GLY A 207 12.85 8.68 1.85
C GLY A 207 11.37 8.80 2.24
N LEU A 208 10.91 8.10 3.28
CA LEU A 208 9.56 8.22 3.81
C LEU A 208 9.36 9.59 4.50
N GLU A 209 8.11 9.98 4.69
CA GLU A 209 7.72 11.26 5.29
C GLU A 209 6.58 11.10 6.31
N ARG A 210 6.62 11.91 7.37
CA ARG A 210 5.53 12.02 8.34
C ARG A 210 4.38 12.85 7.76
N ARG A 211 3.44 12.20 7.09
CA ARG A 211 2.33 12.87 6.39
C ARG A 211 1.03 12.93 7.18
N THR A 212 0.92 12.21 8.29
CA THR A 212 -0.25 12.28 9.18
C THR A 212 0.03 13.17 10.40
N VAL A 213 -1.03 13.50 11.15
CA VAL A 213 -0.94 14.25 12.40
C VAL A 213 -1.61 13.42 13.50
N ILE A 214 -0.83 12.99 14.49
CA ILE A 214 -1.33 12.26 15.66
C ILE A 214 -1.07 13.13 16.89
N ARG A 215 -2.11 13.40 17.69
CA ARG A 215 -2.02 14.25 18.88
C ARG A 215 -1.32 15.60 18.61
N ARG A 216 -1.65 16.22 17.47
CA ARG A 216 -1.09 17.52 17.00
C ARG A 216 0.40 17.50 16.63
N ALA A 217 1.01 16.33 16.46
CA ALA A 217 2.38 16.19 15.99
C ALA A 217 2.42 15.41 14.65
N PRO A 218 3.34 15.75 13.72
CA PRO A 218 3.55 14.94 12.52
C PRO A 218 3.96 13.51 12.88
N ALA A 219 3.36 12.52 12.24
CA ALA A 219 3.70 11.10 12.40
C ALA A 219 3.61 10.35 11.06
N PHE A 220 4.09 9.11 11.03
CA PHE A 220 3.89 8.22 9.88
C PHE A 220 2.48 7.61 9.86
N TYR A 221 2.03 7.10 11.00
CA TYR A 221 0.72 6.47 11.20
C TYR A 221 0.42 6.39 12.72
N GLY A 222 -0.84 6.12 13.09
CA GLY A 222 -1.29 5.99 14.47
C GLY A 222 -1.58 4.55 14.90
N LEU A 223 -2.16 4.40 16.09
CA LEU A 223 -2.60 3.12 16.65
C LEU A 223 -3.52 2.38 15.67
N ARG A 224 -3.10 1.20 15.23
CA ARG A 224 -3.80 0.29 14.31
C ARG A 224 -4.08 0.84 12.92
N HIS A 225 -3.43 1.94 12.54
CA HIS A 225 -3.55 2.45 11.19
C HIS A 225 -2.89 1.48 10.20
N ALA A 226 -3.49 1.36 9.02
CA ALA A 226 -2.81 0.74 7.89
C ALA A 226 -1.68 1.66 7.43
N PHE A 227 -0.54 1.07 7.09
CA PHE A 227 0.60 1.78 6.49
C PHE A 227 1.33 0.86 5.52
N ALA A 228 1.44 1.31 4.27
CA ALA A 228 2.16 0.65 3.21
C ALA A 228 3.15 1.63 2.56
N ALA A 229 4.32 1.15 2.17
CA ALA A 229 5.32 2.00 1.53
C ALA A 229 6.33 1.21 0.69
N ILE A 230 6.93 1.91 -0.28
CA ILE A 230 8.08 1.47 -1.06
C ILE A 230 9.09 2.61 -1.05
N GLY A 231 10.20 2.42 -0.33
CA GLY A 231 11.26 3.40 -0.14
C GLY A 231 12.60 3.01 -0.75
N VAL A 232 13.56 3.94 -0.77
CA VAL A 232 14.94 3.72 -1.25
C VAL A 232 15.92 4.29 -0.24
N LYS A 233 16.89 3.50 0.22
CA LYS A 233 17.89 3.97 1.21
C LYS A 233 18.71 5.12 0.62
N GLY A 234 18.68 6.27 1.29
CA GLY A 234 19.35 7.50 0.87
C GLY A 234 18.50 8.43 -0.01
N ALA A 235 17.25 8.07 -0.32
CA ALA A 235 16.35 8.98 -1.02
C ALA A 235 15.98 10.21 -0.19
N ALA A 236 15.67 11.31 -0.88
CA ALA A 236 15.12 12.49 -0.24
C ALA A 236 13.77 12.18 0.43
N ARG A 237 13.50 12.83 1.57
CA ARG A 237 12.23 12.68 2.29
C ARG A 237 11.06 13.08 1.40
N GLY A 238 10.01 12.26 1.39
CA GLY A 238 8.82 12.46 0.59
C GLY A 238 8.97 12.10 -0.89
N ALA A 239 10.15 11.69 -1.35
CA ALA A 239 10.40 11.34 -2.76
C ALA A 239 9.94 9.92 -3.11
N VAL A 240 9.40 9.16 -2.16
CA VAL A 240 9.04 7.75 -2.35
C VAL A 240 7.52 7.54 -2.30
N LEU A 241 7.09 6.29 -2.48
CA LEU A 241 5.68 5.93 -2.43
C LEU A 241 5.30 5.50 -1.01
N GLN A 242 4.23 6.09 -0.47
CA GLN A 242 3.66 5.69 0.81
C GLN A 242 2.16 5.98 0.84
N ALA A 243 1.43 5.11 1.51
CA ALA A 243 0.00 5.18 1.75
C ALA A 243 -0.27 4.83 3.21
N TRP A 244 -1.29 5.44 3.78
CA TRP A 244 -1.74 5.14 5.14
C TRP A 244 -3.25 5.40 5.21
N SER A 245 -3.94 4.73 6.13
CA SER A 245 -5.30 5.13 6.45
C SER A 245 -5.31 6.29 7.44
N PRO A 246 -6.02 7.39 7.13
CA PRO A 246 -6.29 8.44 8.09
C PRO A 246 -7.54 8.12 8.91
N GLU A 247 -7.45 8.25 10.25
CA GLU A 247 -8.54 8.22 11.26
C GLU A 247 -9.55 7.04 11.16
N PRO A 248 -10.40 6.77 12.18
CA PRO A 248 -11.29 5.62 12.15
C PRO A 248 -12.33 5.76 11.03
N TRP A 249 -12.33 4.78 10.13
CA TRP A 249 -13.33 4.59 9.09
C TRP A 249 -14.57 3.96 9.73
N ASP A 250 -15.65 4.72 9.94
CA ASP A 250 -16.97 4.29 10.47
C ASP A 250 -17.05 2.82 10.93
N ALA A 251 -16.69 2.57 12.21
CA ALA A 251 -16.68 1.27 12.90
C ALA A 251 -15.72 0.17 12.37
N CYS A 252 -15.03 0.39 11.24
CA CYS A 252 -14.00 -0.48 10.69
C CYS A 252 -12.60 0.01 11.10
N PRO A 253 -11.74 -0.85 11.69
CA PRO A 253 -10.55 -0.37 12.39
C PRO A 253 -9.43 0.22 11.50
N ALA A 254 -9.52 0.17 10.16
CA ALA A 254 -8.70 0.96 9.23
C ALA A 254 -9.11 0.63 7.78
N ARG A 255 -9.07 1.61 6.87
CA ARG A 255 -9.06 1.30 5.43
C ARG A 255 -7.73 0.62 5.09
N PRO A 256 -7.71 -0.42 4.23
CA PRO A 256 -6.46 -0.92 3.68
C PRO A 256 -5.67 0.21 3.01
N ALA A 257 -4.35 0.20 3.19
CA ALA A 257 -3.42 1.08 2.52
C ALA A 257 -2.61 0.26 1.51
N THR A 258 -2.58 0.71 0.26
CA THR A 258 -1.88 0.04 -0.84
C THR A 258 -0.82 0.95 -1.45
N CYS A 259 0.37 0.40 -1.69
CA CYS A 259 1.45 1.01 -2.45
C CYS A 259 1.94 0.06 -3.52
N GLY A 260 2.36 0.58 -4.66
CA GLY A 260 2.76 -0.29 -5.76
C GLY A 260 3.60 0.39 -6.81
N VAL A 261 4.51 -0.40 -7.39
CA VAL A 261 5.28 -0.06 -8.57
C VAL A 261 5.01 -1.15 -9.60
N ILE A 262 4.28 -0.81 -10.64
CA ILE A 262 3.94 -1.71 -11.75
C ILE A 262 4.68 -1.20 -12.97
N ARG A 263 5.43 -2.08 -13.63
CA ARG A 263 6.18 -1.70 -14.82
C ARG A 263 5.28 -1.82 -16.05
N PRO A 264 5.46 -0.95 -17.05
CA PRO A 264 4.89 -1.21 -18.36
C PRO A 264 5.48 -2.54 -18.90
N PRO A 265 4.75 -3.27 -19.75
CA PRO A 265 5.30 -4.43 -20.43
C PRO A 265 6.57 -4.02 -21.14
N ARG A 266 7.60 -4.87 -21.10
CA ARG A 266 8.76 -4.66 -21.97
C ARG A 266 8.24 -4.70 -23.40
N GLU A 267 8.42 -3.60 -24.14
CA GLU A 267 8.35 -3.66 -25.59
C GLU A 267 9.28 -4.80 -26.01
N ARG A 268 8.76 -5.78 -26.77
CA ARG A 268 9.64 -6.77 -27.38
C ARG A 268 10.61 -5.96 -28.22
N ALA A 269 11.90 -6.05 -27.90
CA ALA A 269 12.93 -5.49 -28.77
C ALA A 269 12.69 -6.06 -30.19
N PRO A 270 12.72 -5.20 -31.22
CA PRO A 270 12.49 -5.62 -32.60
C PRO A 270 13.49 -6.70 -33.04
#